data_AF-A0A7G9YQ94-F1
#
_entry.id   AF-A0A7G9YQ94-F1
#
_cell.length_a   1.000
_cell.length_b   1.000
_cell.length_c   1.000
_cell.angle_alpha   90.00
_cell.angle_beta   90.00
_cell.angle_gamma   90.00
#
_symmetry.space_group_name_H-M   'P 1'
#
loop_
_entity.id
_entity.type
_entity.pdbx_description
1 polymer ?
#
loop_
_entity_poly.entity_id
_entity_poly.type
_entity_poly.pdbx_seq_one_letter_code
_entity_poly.pdbx_strand_id
1 'polypeptide(L)' 'MRSVILLSAGLDSSVAFKHAYDRCSELLALTFDYGQRAAANEIEHASLICRVWCASRA' A
#
# COMPACT_ATOMS: atom_id res chain seq x y z
N MET A 1 -6.16 1.32 -16.30
CA MET A 1 -4.69 1.09 -16.25
C MET A 1 -4.40 0.27 -15.01
N ARG A 2 -3.52 -0.73 -15.11
CA ARG A 2 -3.11 -1.59 -13.98
C ARG A 2 -1.85 -1.02 -13.35
N SER A 3 -1.73 -1.11 -12.03
CA SER A 3 -0.61 -0.52 -11.29
C SER A 3 -0.09 -1.44 -10.20
N VAL A 4 1.21 -1.37 -9.93
CA VAL A 4 1.87 -2.02 -8.81
C VAL A 4 2.56 -0.94 -8.00
N ILE A 5 2.33 -0.92 -6.68
CA ILE A 5 2.91 0.06 -5.76
C ILE A 5 3.68 -0.65 -4.66
N LEU A 6 4.84 -0.11 -4.33
CA LEU A 6 5.58 -0.48 -3.13
C LEU A 6 5.03 0.31 -1.95
N LEU A 7 4.43 -0.38 -0.98
CA LEU A 7 3.76 0.20 0.17
C LEU A 7 4.46 -0.21 1.46
N SER A 8 5.28 0.69 2.00
CA SER A 8 5.96 0.52 3.30
C SER A 8 5.20 1.15 4.48
N ALA A 9 4.03 1.75 4.23
CA ALA A 9 3.31 2.61 5.18
C ALA A 9 4.04 3.90 5.60
N GLY A 10 5.16 4.23 4.95
CA GLY A 10 5.73 5.58 5.01
C GLY A 10 4.84 6.62 4.30
N LEU A 11 5.07 7.90 4.56
CA LEU A 11 4.29 8.99 3.96
C LEU A 11 4.34 8.94 2.42
N ASP A 12 5.54 8.83 1.86
CA ASP A 12 5.75 8.87 0.40
C ASP A 12 5.01 7.71 -0.30
N SER A 13 5.17 6.49 0.22
CA SER A 13 4.53 5.30 -0.34
C SER A 13 3.01 5.32 -0.14
N SER A 14 2.51 5.92 0.95
CA SER A 14 1.07 6.08 1.19
C SER A 14 0.42 7.10 0.27
N VAL A 15 1.08 8.22 0.00
CA VAL A 15 0.60 9.23 -0.97
C VAL A 15 0.62 8.65 -2.39
N ALA A 16 1.70 7.96 -2.77
CA ALA A 16 1.79 7.28 -4.06
C ALA A 16 0.70 6.21 -4.22
N PHE A 17 0.43 5.44 -3.16
CA PHE A 17 -0.69 4.48 -3.12
C PHE A 17 -2.03 5.18 -3.39
N LYS A 18 -2.37 6.25 -2.65
CA LYS A 18 -3.66 6.93 -2.83
C LYS A 18 -3.80 7.52 -4.22
N HIS A 19 -2.72 8.10 -4.74
CA HIS A 19 -2.67 8.63 -6.09
C HIS A 19 -2.95 7.57 -7.16
N ALA A 20 -2.30 6.40 -7.05
CA ALA A 20 -2.52 5.27 -7.94
C ALA A 20 -3.93 4.68 -7.75
N TYR A 21 -4.39 4.55 -6.51
CA TYR A 21 -5.73 4.08 -6.18
C TYR A 21 -6.80 4.91 -6.89
N ASP A 22 -6.70 6.25 -6.89
CA ASP A 22 -7.69 7.14 -7.52
C ASP A 22 -7.68 7.10 -9.05
N ARG A 23 -6.53 6.82 -9.66
CA ARG A 23 -6.33 6.93 -11.12
C ARG A 23 -6.33 5.59 -11.86
N CYS A 24 -6.08 4.50 -11.15
CA CYS A 24 -5.97 3.16 -11.72
C CYS A 24 -7.19 2.31 -11.38
N SER A 25 -7.54 1.44 -12.33
CA SER A 25 -8.69 0.51 -12.21
C SER A 25 -8.31 -0.72 -11.40
N GLU A 26 -7.04 -1.11 -11.42
CA GLU A 26 -6.49 -2.22 -10.64
C GLU A 26 -5.16 -1.78 -10.02
N LEU A 27 -4.97 -2.15 -8.76
CA LEU A 27 -3.81 -1.78 -7.95
C LEU A 27 -3.39 -2.98 -7.10
N LEU A 28 -2.12 -3.39 -7.24
CA LEU A 28 -1.46 -4.34 -6.36
C LEU A 28 -0.49 -3.56 -5.45
N ALA A 29 -0.65 -3.69 -4.13
CA ALA A 29 0.29 -3.16 -3.15
C ALA A 29 1.24 -4.27 -2.67
N LEU A 30 2.54 -3.99 -2.67
CA LEU A 30 3.59 -4.90 -2.24
C LEU A 30 4.43 -4.26 -1.13
N THR A 31 4.69 -5.00 -0.06
CA THR A 31 5.61 -4.60 1.00
C THR A 31 6.80 -5.56 0.97
N PHE A 32 8.03 -5.03 0.96
CA PHE A 32 9.22 -5.87 1.04
C PHE A 32 9.66 -6.06 2.49
N ASP A 33 9.85 -7.33 2.85
CA ASP A 33 10.50 -7.72 4.10
C ASP A 33 11.95 -8.10 3.81
N TYR A 34 12.89 -7.25 4.25
CA TYR A 34 14.33 -7.51 4.20
C TYR A 34 14.87 -7.97 5.57
N GLY A 35 14.00 -8.26 6.55
CA GLY A 35 14.38 -8.56 7.93
C GLY A 35 14.76 -7.33 8.75
N GLN A 36 14.45 -6.12 8.27
CA GLN A 36 14.68 -4.88 9.00
C GLN A 36 13.80 -4.81 10.26
N ARG A 37 14.27 -4.09 11.30
CA ARG A 37 13.52 -3.89 12.55
C ARG A 37 12.08 -3.37 12.34
N ALA A 38 11.87 -2.60 11.27
CA ALA A 38 10.56 -2.02 10.96
C ALA A 38 9.61 -2.96 10.22
N ALA A 39 10.06 -4.12 9.72
CA ALA A 39 9.30 -4.95 8.78
C ALA A 39 7.89 -5.31 9.29
N ALA A 40 7.80 -5.73 10.56
CA ALA A 40 6.52 -6.05 11.19
C ALA A 40 5.54 -4.86 11.16
N ASN A 41 6.03 -3.66 11.51
CA ASN A 41 5.21 -2.45 11.51
C ASN A 41 4.83 -2.05 10.07
N GLU A 42 5.77 -2.11 9.13
CA GLU A 42 5.50 -1.77 7.72
C GLU A 42 4.42 -2.68 7.13
N ILE A 43 4.51 -4.00 7.36
CA ILE A 43 3.54 -4.99 6.88
C ILE A 43 2.16 -4.77 7.53
N GLU A 44 2.11 -4.57 8.84
CA GLU A 44 0.86 -4.34 9.57
C GLU A 44 0.14 -3.08 9.06
N HIS A 45 0.85 -1.96 9.01
CA HIS A 45 0.28 -0.67 8.63
C HIS A 45 -0.05 -0.62 7.14
N ALA A 46 0.77 -1.20 6.26
CA ALA A 46 0.45 -1.32 4.83
C ALA A 46 -0.84 -2.13 4.62
N SER A 47 -1.00 -3.22 5.37
CA SER A 47 -2.23 -4.03 5.34
C SER A 47 -3.45 -3.26 5.85
N LEU A 48 -3.30 -2.41 6.87
CA LEU A 48 -4.37 -1.53 7.35
C LEU A 48 -4.76 -0.48 6.32
N ILE A 49 -3.80 0.17 5.67
CA ILE A 49 -4.05 1.13 4.57
C ILE A 49 -4.86 0.44 3.47
N CYS A 50 -4.41 -0.72 2.98
CA CYS A 50 -5.15 -1.49 1.98
C CYS A 50 -6.57 -1.85 2.44
N ARG A 51 -6.76 -2.26 3.70
CA ARG A 51 -8.10 -2.57 4.23
C ARG A 51 -9.02 -1.36 4.26
N VAL A 52 -8.54 -0.21 4.73
CA VAL A 52 -9.33 1.03 4.81
C VAL A 52 -9.81 1.48 3.43
N TRP A 53 -8.93 1.44 2.43
CA TRP A 53 -9.27 1.95 1.08
C TRP A 53 -9.85 0.89 0.14
N CYS A 54 -9.53 -0.39 0.29
CA CYS A 54 -10.15 -1.43 -0.56
C CYS A 54 -11.57 -1.78 -0.09
N ALA A 55 -11.86 -1.68 1.22
CA ALA A 55 -13.23 -1.85 1.72
C ALA A 55 -14.20 -0.80 1.16
N SER A 56 -13.72 0.41 0.84
CA SER A 56 -14.54 1.46 0.25
C SER A 56 -14.79 1.32 -1.26
N ARG A 57 -14.23 0.29 -1.91
CA ARG A 57 -14.34 0.04 -3.36
C ARG A 57 -15.21 -1.16 -3.73
N ALA A 58 -15.70 -1.91 -2.73
CA ALA A 58 -16.61 -3.05 -2.89
C ALA A 58 -18.07 -2.59 -2.83
#